data_AF-A0A165NC54-F1
#
_entry.id   AF-A0A165NC54-F1
#
_cell.length_a   1.000
_cell.length_b   1.000
_cell.length_c   1.000
_cell.angle_alpha   90.00
_cell.angle_beta   90.00
_cell.angle_gamma   90.00
#
_symmetry.space_group_name_H-M   'P 1'
#
loop_
_entity.id
_entity.type
_entity.pdbx_description
1 polymer ?
#
loop_
_entity_poly.entity_id
_entity_poly.type
_entity_poly.pdbx_seq_one_letter_code
_entity_poly.pdbx_strand_id
1 'polypeptide(L)'
;MRATASFQARAPAQQHLLIGGLHVGGWQHDIHLADVSDDYDVINIYRATFDSDAQSSTYGQFHWNICASPSNCAKAPDTEDQLVAAVQAHIANGKKVQASVQFDFEQLQNATTQKALVAGTTALIDKFKFNGIDILRPSTFPVLDDGDDDYTQPRTAAVVNLIFALQSIKKKYGDDFTISFSVPVSYFQLSTDSAGYKQFGAFLPVAHALRDDIFMICPNNYPKADEEVLHATSNLPVPPDSSDYWVAMAQPLLSGFTANGKPFPAFRPDQVCLGMREYDGDAQLAELQDGVGCLMANHPCGDVLPVGGPYPNFLGAAVWAINDDEAAGGQFRSAMRTLLNNPTAPSPATGTPSSDEGSTDRVASSPTSTDASSSRHHSGISSGAIAAISISMLAILVSIGLIIVVFSRRRRRSNTAVLAARLGMQQYQQFWGAGPPATHGSAFREAEQRQLPVLELPPPTYHRTA
;
A
#
# COMPACT_ATOMS: atom_id res chain seq x y z
N MET A 1 23.39 38.02 -23.11
CA MET A 1 22.17 37.40 -23.65
C MET A 1 22.58 36.32 -24.64
N ARG A 2 22.50 35.05 -24.23
CA ARG A 2 22.56 33.89 -25.13
C ARG A 2 21.35 33.05 -24.80
N ALA A 3 20.42 32.96 -25.75
CA ALA A 3 19.24 32.13 -25.65
C ALA A 3 19.67 30.66 -25.63
N THR A 4 19.40 29.98 -24.54
CA THR A 4 19.41 28.51 -24.47
C THR A 4 18.20 28.02 -25.26
N ALA A 5 18.47 27.33 -26.37
CA ALA A 5 17.46 26.60 -27.11
C ALA A 5 16.86 25.53 -26.19
N SER A 6 15.56 25.65 -25.91
CA SER A 6 14.79 24.61 -25.25
C SER A 6 14.76 23.38 -26.15
N PHE A 7 15.45 22.32 -25.73
CA PHE A 7 15.20 20.99 -26.24
C PHE A 7 13.79 20.61 -25.76
N GLN A 8 12.79 20.75 -26.62
CA GLN A 8 11.55 19.98 -26.49
C GLN A 8 11.95 18.52 -26.71
N ALA A 9 12.24 17.84 -25.61
CA ALA A 9 12.39 16.39 -25.61
C ALA A 9 11.09 15.82 -26.18
N ARG A 10 11.20 15.16 -27.33
CA ARG A 10 10.18 14.24 -27.84
C ARG A 10 9.87 13.28 -26.69
N ALA A 11 8.64 13.28 -26.18
CA ALA A 11 8.25 12.37 -25.11
C ALA A 11 8.67 10.94 -25.51
N PRO A 12 9.46 10.23 -24.69
CA PRO A 12 9.71 8.82 -24.95
C PRO A 12 8.35 8.12 -25.05
N ALA A 13 8.25 7.09 -25.91
CA ALA A 13 7.04 6.30 -26.02
C ALA A 13 6.59 5.89 -24.60
N GLN A 14 5.34 6.20 -24.29
CA GLN A 14 4.72 6.03 -22.98
C GLN A 14 4.83 4.55 -22.57
N GLN A 15 5.80 4.24 -21.70
CA GLN A 15 6.09 2.87 -21.30
C GLN A 15 5.43 2.61 -19.95
N HIS A 16 4.41 1.77 -19.98
CA HIS A 16 3.82 1.19 -18.78
C HIS A 16 4.71 0.08 -18.24
N LEU A 17 4.94 0.08 -16.93
CA LEU A 17 5.89 -0.79 -16.27
C LEU A 17 5.18 -1.96 -15.58
N LEU A 18 5.69 -3.16 -15.83
CA LEU A 18 5.43 -4.33 -15.00
C LEU A 18 6.54 -4.43 -13.95
N ILE A 19 6.16 -4.45 -12.68
CA ILE A 19 7.08 -4.39 -11.55
C ILE A 19 6.95 -5.67 -10.73
N GLY A 20 8.04 -6.13 -10.12
CA GLY A 20 7.97 -7.29 -9.24
C GLY A 20 9.02 -7.28 -8.14
N GLY A 21 8.63 -7.73 -6.96
CA GLY A 21 9.54 -8.09 -5.88
C GLY A 21 10.08 -9.51 -6.06
N LEU A 22 11.39 -9.68 -5.98
CA LEU A 22 12.04 -10.99 -6.07
C LEU A 22 12.70 -11.35 -4.74
N HIS A 23 12.24 -12.41 -4.10
CA HIS A 23 12.96 -13.01 -2.98
C HIS A 23 14.23 -13.71 -3.47
N VAL A 24 15.34 -13.44 -2.80
CA VAL A 24 16.61 -14.16 -3.01
C VAL A 24 17.13 -14.69 -1.67
N GLY A 25 17.28 -16.01 -1.51
CA GLY A 25 17.95 -16.58 -0.33
C GLY A 25 17.28 -17.77 0.36
N GLY A 26 16.50 -18.58 -0.35
CA GLY A 26 15.86 -19.79 0.14
C GLY A 26 14.36 -19.64 0.41
N TRP A 27 13.65 -18.78 -0.33
CA TRP A 27 12.19 -18.66 -0.26
C TRP A 27 11.51 -19.85 -0.94
N GLN A 28 10.23 -20.04 -0.65
CA GLN A 28 9.41 -21.00 -1.38
C GLN A 28 9.33 -20.53 -2.84
N HIS A 29 9.52 -21.42 -3.83
CA HIS A 29 9.53 -21.01 -5.24
C HIS A 29 10.68 -20.08 -5.63
N ASP A 30 11.84 -20.21 -4.99
CA ASP A 30 13.05 -19.53 -5.43
C ASP A 30 13.36 -19.81 -6.91
N ILE A 31 13.71 -18.75 -7.62
CA ILE A 31 14.15 -18.76 -9.03
C ILE A 31 15.47 -17.99 -9.13
N HIS A 32 16.32 -18.38 -10.08
CA HIS A 32 17.52 -17.60 -10.38
C HIS A 32 17.11 -16.23 -10.93
N LEU A 33 17.81 -15.17 -10.54
CA LEU A 33 17.56 -13.84 -11.14
C LEU A 33 17.74 -13.89 -12.67
N ALA A 34 18.67 -14.70 -13.17
CA ALA A 34 18.90 -14.88 -14.61
C ALA A 34 17.70 -15.51 -15.35
N ASP A 35 16.83 -16.23 -14.65
CA ASP A 35 15.66 -16.92 -15.21
C ASP A 35 14.36 -16.12 -15.07
N VAL A 36 14.41 -14.94 -14.42
CA VAL A 36 13.25 -14.04 -14.33
C VAL A 36 12.83 -13.57 -15.72
N SER A 37 11.53 -13.66 -16.01
CA SER A 37 10.97 -13.28 -17.30
C SER A 37 11.35 -11.86 -17.72
N ASP A 38 11.64 -11.69 -19.01
CA ASP A 38 11.88 -10.39 -19.61
C ASP A 38 10.64 -9.48 -19.62
N ASP A 39 9.46 -10.01 -19.26
CA ASP A 39 8.25 -9.20 -19.07
C ASP A 39 8.38 -8.23 -17.90
N TYR A 40 9.23 -8.47 -16.90
CA TYR A 40 9.38 -7.54 -15.76
C TYR A 40 10.33 -6.39 -16.12
N ASP A 41 9.84 -5.14 -16.07
CA ASP A 41 10.66 -3.94 -16.33
C ASP A 41 11.45 -3.49 -15.10
N VAL A 42 10.86 -3.69 -13.92
CA VAL A 42 11.44 -3.31 -12.63
C VAL A 42 11.48 -4.54 -11.72
N ILE A 43 12.68 -4.90 -11.26
CA ILE A 43 12.91 -6.01 -10.35
C ILE A 43 13.44 -5.45 -9.04
N ASN A 44 12.61 -5.52 -8.00
CA ASN A 44 12.92 -5.13 -6.63
C ASN A 44 13.47 -6.33 -5.88
N ILE A 45 14.79 -6.42 -5.71
CA ILE A 45 15.39 -7.56 -5.02
C ILE A 45 15.07 -7.43 -3.52
N TYR A 46 14.23 -8.33 -3.02
CA TYR A 46 13.55 -8.30 -1.73
C TYR A 46 14.19 -9.33 -0.77
N ARG A 47 14.49 -9.01 0.49
CA ARG A 47 14.65 -7.66 1.07
C ARG A 47 15.96 -7.58 1.82
N ALA A 48 16.55 -6.40 1.79
CA ALA A 48 17.66 -6.03 2.63
C ALA A 48 17.15 -5.25 3.85
N THR A 49 17.50 -5.69 5.06
CA THR A 49 17.15 -5.02 6.32
C THR A 49 18.37 -4.32 6.89
N PHE A 50 18.24 -3.04 7.21
CA PHE A 50 19.30 -2.25 7.81
C PHE A 50 19.50 -2.63 9.28
N ASP A 51 20.75 -2.88 9.67
CA ASP A 51 21.13 -3.07 11.06
C ASP A 51 21.22 -1.72 11.77
N SER A 52 20.16 -1.44 12.52
CA SER A 52 19.99 -0.23 13.29
C SER A 52 20.51 -0.37 14.74
N ASP A 53 20.90 -1.57 15.19
CA ASP A 53 21.38 -1.79 16.55
C ASP A 53 22.80 -1.25 16.72
N ALA A 54 22.94 -0.15 17.44
CA ALA A 54 24.23 0.48 17.72
C ALA A 54 25.22 -0.40 18.51
N GLN A 55 24.76 -1.50 19.11
CA GLN A 55 25.61 -2.50 19.77
C GLN A 55 26.01 -3.65 18.84
N SER A 56 25.38 -3.77 17.68
CA SER A 56 25.71 -4.81 16.70
C SER A 56 27.07 -4.56 16.06
N SER A 57 27.84 -5.63 15.87
CA SER A 57 29.10 -5.58 15.13
C SER A 57 28.91 -5.24 13.64
N THR A 58 27.68 -5.36 13.15
CA THR A 58 27.28 -5.04 11.78
C THR A 58 26.43 -3.78 11.68
N TYR A 59 26.38 -2.95 12.74
CA TYR A 59 25.69 -1.66 12.73
C TYR A 59 25.97 -0.87 11.44
N GLY A 60 24.89 -0.36 10.83
CA GLY A 60 24.98 0.43 9.61
C GLY A 60 25.10 -0.39 8.33
N GLN A 61 25.03 -1.73 8.40
CA GLN A 61 25.05 -2.61 7.23
C GLN A 61 23.64 -3.11 6.88
N PHE A 62 23.48 -3.55 5.64
CA PHE A 62 22.26 -4.22 5.19
C PHE A 62 22.44 -5.73 5.21
N HIS A 63 21.46 -6.42 5.79
CA HIS A 63 21.38 -7.87 5.85
C HIS A 63 20.26 -8.39 4.98
N TRP A 64 20.57 -9.38 4.16
CA TRP A 64 19.57 -10.14 3.42
C TRP A 64 18.98 -11.20 4.34
N ASN A 65 17.91 -10.85 5.05
CA ASN A 65 17.26 -11.70 6.05
C ASN A 65 16.39 -12.82 5.41
N ILE A 66 16.91 -13.50 4.39
CA ILE A 66 16.29 -14.72 3.83
C ILE A 66 17.12 -15.95 4.19
N CYS A 67 18.43 -15.76 4.41
CA CYS A 67 19.27 -16.74 5.09
C CYS A 67 19.28 -16.53 6.61
N ALA A 68 18.13 -16.64 7.28
CA ALA A 68 18.08 -16.60 8.75
C ALA A 68 18.97 -17.68 9.43
N SER A 69 19.47 -18.63 8.65
CA SER A 69 20.55 -19.54 9.00
C SER A 69 21.41 -19.89 7.76
N PRO A 70 22.65 -20.37 7.95
CA PRO A 70 23.47 -20.94 6.88
C PRO A 70 22.78 -22.06 6.08
N SER A 71 21.84 -22.79 6.70
CA SER A 71 21.08 -23.86 6.03
C SER A 71 20.03 -23.34 5.04
N ASN A 72 19.51 -22.12 5.23
CA ASN A 72 18.63 -21.47 4.26
C ASN A 72 19.43 -20.92 3.08
N CYS A 73 20.63 -20.41 3.34
CA CYS A 73 21.56 -19.97 2.30
C CYS A 73 22.01 -21.07 1.34
N ALA A 74 22.11 -22.32 1.81
CA ALA A 74 22.37 -23.46 0.95
C ALA A 74 21.25 -23.73 -0.07
N LYS A 75 20.05 -23.14 0.11
CA LYS A 75 18.90 -23.25 -0.79
C LYS A 75 18.76 -22.06 -1.73
N ALA A 76 19.55 -21.00 -1.52
CA ALA A 76 19.56 -19.88 -2.44
C ALA A 76 20.00 -20.37 -3.82
N PRO A 77 19.27 -20.04 -4.90
CA PRO A 77 19.60 -20.52 -6.22
C PRO A 77 20.89 -19.88 -6.74
N ASP A 78 21.10 -18.59 -6.45
CA ASP A 78 22.26 -17.83 -6.91
C ASP A 78 23.36 -17.72 -5.85
N THR A 79 24.61 -17.93 -6.27
CA THR A 79 25.77 -17.38 -5.56
C THR A 79 25.81 -15.85 -5.71
N GLU A 80 26.58 -15.16 -4.87
CA GLU A 80 26.75 -13.71 -4.97
C GLU A 80 27.23 -13.26 -6.35
N ASP A 81 28.21 -13.97 -6.94
CA ASP A 81 28.74 -13.66 -8.27
C ASP A 81 27.70 -13.86 -9.37
N GLN A 82 26.88 -14.91 -9.26
CA GLN A 82 25.77 -15.17 -10.20
C GLN A 82 24.70 -14.08 -10.09
N LEU A 83 24.36 -13.65 -8.88
CA LEU A 83 23.41 -12.57 -8.66
C LEU A 83 23.94 -11.26 -9.27
N VAL A 84 25.20 -10.89 -9.01
CA VAL A 84 25.82 -9.68 -9.61
C VAL A 84 25.80 -9.74 -11.13
N ALA A 85 26.18 -10.88 -11.72
CA ALA A 85 26.17 -11.06 -13.17
C ALA A 85 24.75 -10.91 -13.75
N ALA A 86 23.75 -11.51 -13.11
CA ALA A 86 22.35 -11.41 -13.52
C ALA A 86 21.79 -9.98 -13.37
N VAL A 87 22.12 -9.26 -12.29
CA VAL A 87 21.78 -7.84 -12.12
C VAL A 87 22.33 -7.03 -13.29
N GLN A 88 23.61 -7.20 -13.61
CA GLN A 88 24.24 -6.47 -14.72
C GLN A 88 23.63 -6.82 -16.08
N ALA A 89 23.28 -8.08 -16.31
CA ALA A 89 22.63 -8.53 -17.55
C ALA A 89 21.24 -7.89 -17.73
N HIS A 90 20.40 -7.90 -16.69
CA HIS A 90 19.08 -7.26 -16.72
C HIS A 90 19.18 -5.74 -16.93
N ILE A 91 20.13 -5.08 -16.26
CA ILE A 91 20.38 -3.65 -16.45
C ILE A 91 20.85 -3.35 -17.88
N ALA A 92 21.72 -4.19 -18.45
CA ALA A 92 22.17 -4.05 -19.84
C ALA A 92 21.02 -4.24 -20.85
N ASN A 93 20.00 -5.01 -20.48
CA ASN A 93 18.74 -5.17 -21.23
C ASN A 93 17.71 -4.05 -20.96
N GLY A 94 18.12 -2.97 -20.28
CA GLY A 94 17.29 -1.77 -20.07
C GLY A 94 16.38 -1.82 -18.84
N LYS A 95 16.47 -2.86 -18.01
CA LYS A 95 15.62 -3.02 -16.82
C LYS A 95 16.12 -2.18 -15.64
N LYS A 96 15.23 -1.92 -14.70
CA LYS A 96 15.58 -1.38 -13.38
C LYS A 96 15.70 -2.54 -12.40
N VAL A 97 16.86 -2.71 -11.79
CA VAL A 97 17.11 -3.73 -10.77
C VAL A 97 17.52 -2.99 -9.50
N GLN A 98 16.60 -2.95 -8.53
CA GLN A 98 16.69 -2.10 -7.36
C GLN A 98 16.94 -2.94 -6.10
N ALA A 99 17.67 -2.38 -5.14
CA ALA A 99 17.68 -2.92 -3.78
C ALA A 99 16.39 -2.53 -3.06
N SER A 100 15.53 -3.48 -2.71
CA SER A 100 14.39 -3.21 -1.83
C SER A 100 14.84 -3.27 -0.38
N VAL A 101 14.85 -2.10 0.26
CA VAL A 101 15.45 -1.89 1.58
C VAL A 101 14.38 -1.57 2.63
N GLN A 102 14.60 -2.11 3.83
CA GLN A 102 13.81 -1.82 5.01
C GLN A 102 14.73 -1.36 6.15
N PHE A 103 14.34 -0.33 6.89
CA PHE A 103 15.09 0.22 8.02
C PHE A 103 14.14 0.78 9.08
N ASP A 104 14.66 1.11 10.25
CA ASP A 104 13.93 1.79 11.31
C ASP A 104 13.94 3.30 11.06
N PHE A 105 12.86 3.84 10.48
CA PHE A 105 12.79 5.26 10.14
C PHE A 105 12.91 6.15 11.39
N GLU A 106 12.34 5.72 12.51
CA GLU A 106 12.46 6.41 13.80
C GLU A 106 13.88 6.57 14.31
N GLN A 107 14.81 5.71 13.90
CA GLN A 107 16.18 5.77 14.40
C GLN A 107 17.07 6.79 13.68
N LEU A 108 16.56 7.45 12.64
CA LEU A 108 17.30 8.47 11.87
C LEU A 108 17.39 9.82 12.60
N GLN A 109 17.78 9.82 13.88
CA GLN A 109 17.71 10.99 14.76
C GLN A 109 18.85 12.00 14.58
N ASN A 110 19.96 11.65 13.93
CA ASN A 110 21.12 12.53 13.83
C ASN A 110 22.03 12.23 12.63
N ALA A 111 23.06 13.06 12.46
CA ALA A 111 24.04 12.93 11.38
C ALA A 111 24.79 11.58 11.38
N THR A 112 24.94 10.90 12.52
CA THR A 112 25.60 9.59 12.59
C THR A 112 24.72 8.52 11.98
N THR A 113 23.46 8.41 12.40
CA THR A 113 22.52 7.41 11.86
C THR A 113 22.20 7.69 10.39
N GLN A 114 22.09 8.97 10.02
CA GLN A 114 21.97 9.43 8.63
C GLN A 114 23.15 8.99 7.76
N LYS A 115 24.40 9.19 8.22
CA LYS A 115 25.60 8.77 7.47
C LYS A 115 25.73 7.25 7.40
N ALA A 116 25.36 6.54 8.45
CA ALA A 116 25.34 5.07 8.45
C ALA A 116 24.37 4.54 7.39
N LEU A 117 23.15 5.10 7.31
CA LEU A 117 22.19 4.71 6.27
C LEU A 117 22.73 4.96 4.86
N VAL A 118 23.33 6.13 4.60
CA VAL A 118 23.95 6.44 3.30
C VAL A 118 25.09 5.46 3.00
N ALA A 119 26.00 5.24 3.95
CA ALA A 119 27.14 4.35 3.76
C ALA A 119 26.68 2.91 3.49
N GLY A 120 25.79 2.37 4.31
CA GLY A 120 25.24 1.02 4.15
C GLY A 120 24.51 0.84 2.83
N THR A 121 23.66 1.81 2.46
CA THR A 121 22.90 1.75 1.19
C THR A 121 23.84 1.78 0.00
N THR A 122 24.82 2.68 0.01
CA THR A 122 25.79 2.78 -1.09
C THR A 122 26.72 1.57 -1.17
N ALA A 123 27.11 0.98 -0.04
CA ALA A 123 27.87 -0.27 -0.03
C ALA A 123 27.07 -1.42 -0.63
N LEU A 124 25.77 -1.53 -0.31
CA LEU A 124 24.87 -2.53 -0.89
C LEU A 124 24.74 -2.35 -2.42
N ILE A 125 24.49 -1.12 -2.87
CA ILE A 125 24.38 -0.78 -4.29
C ILE A 125 25.70 -1.08 -5.01
N ASP A 126 26.83 -0.63 -4.48
CA ASP A 126 28.15 -0.78 -5.10
C ASP A 126 28.57 -2.25 -5.18
N LYS A 127 28.18 -3.06 -4.18
CA LYS A 127 28.44 -4.50 -4.13
C LYS A 127 27.65 -5.26 -5.19
N PHE A 128 26.33 -5.06 -5.24
CA PHE A 128 25.43 -5.84 -6.10
C PHE A 128 25.12 -5.19 -7.46
N LYS A 129 25.67 -4.00 -7.72
CA LYS A 129 25.54 -3.27 -8.99
C LYS A 129 24.11 -2.84 -9.34
N PHE A 130 23.28 -2.60 -8.33
CA PHE A 130 21.92 -2.09 -8.54
C PHE A 130 21.90 -0.70 -9.19
N ASN A 131 20.88 -0.43 -10.00
CA ASN A 131 20.63 0.91 -10.59
C ASN A 131 19.47 1.66 -9.93
N GLY A 132 19.09 1.23 -8.72
CA GLY A 132 18.09 1.90 -7.91
C GLY A 132 17.99 1.40 -6.49
N ILE A 133 17.19 2.12 -5.71
CA ILE A 133 16.67 1.69 -4.41
C ILE A 133 15.15 1.75 -4.40
N ASP A 134 14.54 0.78 -3.72
CA ASP A 134 13.13 0.78 -3.36
C ASP A 134 13.02 0.83 -1.84
N ILE A 135 12.39 1.87 -1.33
CA ILE A 135 12.11 2.03 0.10
C ILE A 135 10.81 1.27 0.39
N LEU A 136 10.98 0.06 0.92
CA LEU A 136 9.87 -0.72 1.45
C LEU A 136 9.35 -0.06 2.73
N ARG A 137 8.08 -0.29 3.08
CA ARG A 137 7.49 0.02 4.40
C ARG A 137 8.54 -0.15 5.53
N PRO A 138 8.99 0.94 6.16
CA PRO A 138 9.97 0.90 7.23
C PRO A 138 9.54 0.01 8.39
N SER A 139 10.52 -0.53 9.14
CA SER A 139 10.28 -1.39 10.30
C SER A 139 9.68 -0.62 11.48
N THR A 140 10.09 0.64 11.64
CA THR A 140 9.46 1.61 12.55
C THR A 140 9.14 2.90 11.79
N PHE A 141 8.14 3.64 12.25
CA PHE A 141 7.65 4.84 11.57
C PHE A 141 7.40 5.97 12.57
N PRO A 142 8.09 7.13 12.44
CA PRO A 142 8.07 8.17 13.47
C PRO A 142 6.74 8.86 13.60
N VAL A 143 6.35 9.08 14.86
CA VAL A 143 5.42 10.14 15.23
C VAL A 143 6.13 11.48 15.04
N LEU A 144 5.48 12.41 14.33
CA LEU A 144 6.03 13.74 14.12
C LEU A 144 6.14 14.53 15.43
N ASP A 145 7.19 15.33 15.55
CA ASP A 145 7.43 16.20 16.70
C ASP A 145 6.32 17.26 16.84
N ASP A 146 6.12 17.75 18.06
CA ASP A 146 5.15 18.82 18.30
C ASP A 146 5.50 20.09 17.50
N GLY A 147 4.53 20.58 16.73
CA GLY A 147 4.71 21.74 15.85
C GLY A 147 5.42 21.43 14.52
N ASP A 148 5.64 20.16 14.18
CA ASP A 148 5.92 19.71 12.82
C ASP A 148 4.62 19.35 12.10
N ASP A 149 3.92 20.39 11.62
CA ASP A 149 2.55 20.32 11.10
C ASP A 149 2.44 20.72 9.62
N ASP A 150 3.59 20.92 8.95
CA ASP A 150 3.72 21.39 7.57
C ASP A 150 4.68 20.52 6.77
N TYR A 151 4.16 19.76 5.81
CA TYR A 151 4.97 18.84 5.01
C TYR A 151 6.02 19.55 4.12
N THR A 152 5.88 20.86 3.89
CA THR A 152 6.84 21.64 3.10
C THR A 152 8.04 22.10 3.93
N GLN A 153 7.96 22.01 5.27
CA GLN A 153 8.98 22.47 6.21
C GLN A 153 9.17 21.46 7.35
N PRO A 154 9.57 20.20 7.06
CA PRO A 154 9.72 19.18 8.08
C PRO A 154 10.75 19.56 9.13
N ARG A 155 10.47 19.21 10.40
CA ARG A 155 11.35 19.50 11.55
C ARG A 155 11.78 18.26 12.31
N THR A 156 10.96 17.21 12.25
CA THR A 156 11.23 15.91 12.88
C THR A 156 12.54 15.37 12.34
N ALA A 157 13.50 15.11 13.23
CA ALA A 157 14.87 14.79 12.85
C ALA A 157 14.95 13.58 11.91
N ALA A 158 14.18 12.53 12.21
CA ALA A 158 14.05 11.33 11.37
C ALA A 158 13.72 11.67 9.91
N VAL A 159 12.70 12.50 9.69
CA VAL A 159 12.22 12.92 8.38
C VAL A 159 13.28 13.70 7.62
N VAL A 160 13.86 14.72 8.26
CA VAL A 160 14.90 15.57 7.66
C VAL A 160 16.13 14.74 7.25
N ASN A 161 16.54 13.81 8.11
CA ASN A 161 17.69 12.95 7.85
C ASN A 161 17.43 11.95 6.72
N LEU A 162 16.20 11.41 6.59
CA LEU A 162 15.86 10.54 5.45
C LEU A 162 15.87 11.30 4.13
N ILE A 163 15.30 12.51 4.08
CA ILE A 163 15.35 13.38 2.89
C ILE A 163 16.81 13.59 2.46
N PHE A 164 17.66 13.99 3.40
CA PHE A 164 19.07 14.22 3.12
C PHE A 164 19.78 12.95 2.65
N ALA A 165 19.50 11.80 3.28
CA ALA A 165 20.12 10.53 2.92
C ALA A 165 19.77 10.14 1.47
N LEU A 166 18.49 10.20 1.10
CA LEU A 166 18.02 9.83 -0.24
C LEU A 166 18.55 10.79 -1.32
N GLN A 167 18.55 12.10 -1.06
CA GLN A 167 19.16 13.09 -1.94
C GLN A 167 20.67 12.86 -2.12
N SER A 168 21.37 12.48 -1.04
CA SER A 168 22.81 12.16 -1.10
C SER A 168 23.09 10.91 -1.94
N ILE A 169 22.26 9.87 -1.80
CA ILE A 169 22.37 8.64 -2.58
C ILE A 169 22.10 8.95 -4.06
N LYS A 170 21.00 9.64 -4.39
CA LYS A 170 20.68 10.08 -5.76
C LYS A 170 21.84 10.86 -6.38
N LYS A 171 22.37 11.85 -5.65
CA LYS A 171 23.49 12.67 -6.11
C LYS A 171 24.76 11.84 -6.37
N LYS A 172 25.02 10.79 -5.59
CA LYS A 172 26.20 9.91 -5.80
C LYS A 172 26.11 9.13 -7.12
N TYR A 173 24.93 8.63 -7.48
CA TYR A 173 24.75 7.75 -8.64
C TYR A 173 24.24 8.46 -9.90
N GLY A 174 23.69 9.67 -9.77
CA GLY A 174 23.25 10.50 -10.89
C GLY A 174 21.79 10.30 -11.30
N ASP A 175 21.42 10.97 -12.39
CA ASP A 175 20.02 11.12 -12.81
C ASP A 175 19.36 9.80 -13.22
N ASP A 176 20.14 8.83 -13.72
CA ASP A 176 19.64 7.51 -14.14
C ASP A 176 19.32 6.57 -12.96
N PHE A 177 19.83 6.89 -11.76
CA PHE A 177 19.61 6.09 -10.56
C PHE A 177 18.18 6.26 -10.03
N THR A 178 17.46 5.16 -9.85
CA THR A 178 16.03 5.22 -9.51
C THR A 178 15.80 5.23 -7.99
N ILE A 179 14.86 6.05 -7.53
CA ILE A 179 14.32 6.00 -6.15
C ILE A 179 12.85 5.64 -6.24
N SER A 180 12.49 4.52 -5.62
CA SER A 180 11.15 3.97 -5.57
C SER A 180 10.64 3.85 -4.13
N PHE A 181 9.32 3.79 -3.98
CA PHE A 181 8.65 3.62 -2.70
C PHE A 181 7.55 2.57 -2.80
N SER A 182 7.69 1.50 -2.02
CA SER A 182 6.70 0.42 -1.89
C SER A 182 6.13 0.46 -0.48
N VAL A 183 5.17 1.37 -0.28
CA VAL A 183 4.71 1.84 1.04
C VAL A 183 3.21 1.58 1.22
N PRO A 184 2.68 1.60 2.45
CA PRO A 184 1.24 1.48 2.67
C PRO A 184 0.48 2.74 2.24
N VAL A 185 -0.79 2.57 1.86
CA VAL A 185 -1.70 3.67 1.51
C VAL A 185 -2.02 4.57 2.73
N SER A 186 -1.91 4.01 3.93
CA SER A 186 -2.19 4.68 5.21
C SER A 186 -1.39 5.97 5.40
N TYR A 187 -0.17 6.04 4.87
CA TYR A 187 0.69 7.23 4.92
C TYR A 187 0.06 8.46 4.24
N PHE A 188 -0.84 8.24 3.27
CA PHE A 188 -1.51 9.29 2.53
C PHE A 188 -2.91 9.55 3.07
N GLN A 189 -3.78 8.54 3.04
CA GLN A 189 -5.21 8.72 3.33
C GLN A 189 -5.52 9.03 4.81
N LEU A 190 -4.66 8.62 5.76
CA LEU A 190 -4.89 8.86 7.19
C LEU A 190 -4.24 10.16 7.69
N SER A 191 -3.58 10.91 6.81
CA SER A 191 -2.83 12.13 7.16
C SER A 191 -3.65 13.41 7.06
N THR A 192 -4.99 13.32 7.05
CA THR A 192 -5.88 14.43 6.69
C THR A 192 -6.07 15.47 7.79
N ASP A 193 -6.18 15.03 9.03
CA ASP A 193 -6.29 15.90 10.21
C ASP A 193 -4.98 15.96 10.99
N SER A 194 -4.88 16.83 11.99
CA SER A 194 -3.66 17.05 12.75
C SER A 194 -3.19 15.79 13.51
N ALA A 195 -4.11 14.99 14.06
CA ALA A 195 -3.75 13.79 14.79
C ALA A 195 -3.27 12.69 13.83
N GLY A 196 -3.97 12.52 12.71
CA GLY A 196 -3.60 11.60 11.64
C GLY A 196 -2.27 11.97 10.99
N TYR A 197 -2.07 13.24 10.66
CA TYR A 197 -0.80 13.74 10.12
C TYR A 197 0.36 13.50 11.09
N LYS A 198 0.18 13.75 12.38
CA LYS A 198 1.20 13.48 13.40
C LYS A 198 1.58 11.99 13.45
N GLN A 199 0.61 11.08 13.28
CA GLN A 199 0.82 9.64 13.41
C GLN A 199 1.30 8.95 12.12
N PHE A 200 0.81 9.39 10.95
CA PHE A 200 0.99 8.70 9.67
C PHE A 200 1.66 9.57 8.60
N GLY A 201 1.81 10.88 8.85
CA GLY A 201 2.24 11.86 7.86
C GLY A 201 3.74 11.98 7.66
N ALA A 202 4.58 11.26 8.41
CA ALA A 202 6.05 11.42 8.35
C ALA A 202 6.67 11.10 6.98
N PHE A 203 5.97 10.36 6.13
CA PHE A 203 6.38 10.10 4.75
C PHE A 203 6.07 11.27 3.80
N LEU A 204 5.06 12.08 4.09
CA LEU A 204 4.61 13.15 3.18
C LEU A 204 5.69 14.21 2.90
N PRO A 205 6.47 14.69 3.88
CA PRO A 205 7.58 15.60 3.60
C PRO A 205 8.67 14.95 2.76
N VAL A 206 8.93 13.65 2.95
CA VAL A 206 9.91 12.89 2.15
C VAL A 206 9.47 12.82 0.70
N ALA A 207 8.23 12.40 0.47
CA ALA A 207 7.65 12.29 -0.86
C ALA A 207 7.51 13.66 -1.54
N HIS A 208 7.24 14.72 -0.77
CA HIS A 208 7.20 16.09 -1.29
C HIS A 208 8.58 16.60 -1.71
N ALA A 209 9.61 16.40 -0.89
CA ALA A 209 10.97 16.88 -1.14
C ALA A 209 11.65 16.16 -2.32
N LEU A 210 11.28 14.91 -2.59
CA LEU A 210 11.82 14.08 -3.67
C LEU A 210 10.89 13.99 -4.88
N ARG A 211 9.76 14.72 -4.91
CA ARG A 211 8.68 14.51 -5.89
C ARG A 211 9.16 14.40 -7.33
N ASP A 212 10.13 15.20 -7.75
CA ASP A 212 10.62 15.18 -9.13
C ASP A 212 11.63 14.05 -9.40
N ASP A 213 12.32 13.56 -8.36
CA ASP A 213 13.31 12.48 -8.41
C ASP A 213 12.71 11.08 -8.25
N ILE A 214 11.46 11.01 -7.82
CA ILE A 214 10.73 9.75 -7.61
C ILE A 214 10.49 9.08 -8.97
N PHE A 215 11.01 7.86 -9.09
CA PHE A 215 10.76 6.99 -10.24
C PHE A 215 9.41 6.28 -10.09
N MET A 216 9.08 5.81 -8.89
CA MET A 216 7.90 4.99 -8.64
C MET A 216 7.40 5.11 -7.19
N ILE A 217 6.09 5.26 -7.00
CA ILE A 217 5.37 5.09 -5.74
C ILE A 217 4.27 4.06 -5.97
N CYS A 218 4.37 2.93 -5.27
CA CYS A 218 3.43 1.83 -5.33
C CYS A 218 2.83 1.60 -3.94
N PRO A 219 1.63 2.13 -3.65
CA PRO A 219 0.86 1.63 -2.54
C PRO A 219 0.56 0.14 -2.73
N ASN A 220 0.85 -0.66 -1.70
CA ASN A 220 0.58 -2.10 -1.69
C ASN A 220 -0.70 -2.41 -0.93
N ASN A 221 -1.42 -3.46 -1.34
CA ASN A 221 -2.46 -4.05 -0.49
C ASN A 221 -1.80 -4.77 0.71
N TYR A 222 -2.01 -4.25 1.93
CA TYR A 222 -1.58 -4.92 3.17
C TYR A 222 -2.81 -5.46 3.92
N PRO A 223 -3.52 -6.48 3.38
CA PRO A 223 -4.82 -6.91 3.92
C PRO A 223 -4.73 -7.44 5.36
N LYS A 224 -3.60 -8.07 5.75
CA LYS A 224 -3.37 -8.56 7.12
C LYS A 224 -2.85 -7.52 8.10
N ALA A 225 -2.56 -6.30 7.64
CA ALA A 225 -2.09 -5.21 8.49
C ALA A 225 -3.25 -4.36 9.06
N ASP A 226 -4.50 -4.80 8.90
CA ASP A 226 -5.72 -4.03 9.22
C ASP A 226 -5.73 -2.66 8.49
N GLU A 227 -5.07 -2.57 7.33
CA GLU A 227 -5.07 -1.36 6.51
C GLU A 227 -6.30 -1.33 5.60
N GLU A 228 -7.30 -0.57 6.03
CA GLU A 228 -8.47 -0.25 5.22
C GLU A 228 -8.08 0.70 4.09
N VAL A 229 -8.59 0.49 2.87
CA VAL A 229 -8.59 1.53 1.82
C VAL A 229 -9.86 2.35 1.96
N LEU A 230 -9.73 3.67 1.92
CA LEU A 230 -10.87 4.58 2.11
C LEU A 230 -11.26 5.25 0.80
N HIS A 231 -12.56 5.35 0.57
CA HIS A 231 -13.11 6.15 -0.51
C HIS A 231 -12.81 7.64 -0.26
N ALA A 232 -12.18 8.33 -1.21
CA ALA A 232 -11.66 9.68 -1.03
C ALA A 232 -12.70 10.73 -0.58
N THR A 233 -13.95 10.65 -1.05
CA THR A 233 -15.02 11.59 -0.67
C THR A 233 -15.86 11.17 0.53
N SER A 234 -16.30 9.91 0.62
CA SER A 234 -17.18 9.44 1.69
C SER A 234 -16.43 9.03 2.96
N ASN A 235 -15.11 8.77 2.84
CA ASN A 235 -14.26 8.24 3.91
C ASN A 235 -14.78 6.91 4.49
N LEU A 236 -15.51 6.14 3.67
CA LEU A 236 -15.97 4.80 3.99
C LEU A 236 -14.96 3.76 3.47
N PRO A 237 -14.78 2.63 4.16
CA PRO A 237 -13.95 1.53 3.66
C PRO A 237 -14.43 1.00 2.31
N VAL A 238 -13.48 0.70 1.43
CA VAL A 238 -13.72 0.02 0.16
C VAL A 238 -13.26 -1.44 0.28
N PRO A 239 -14.10 -2.44 -0.03
CA PRO A 239 -13.75 -3.86 0.09
C PRO A 239 -12.64 -4.29 -0.88
N PRO A 240 -11.63 -5.06 -0.45
CA PRO A 240 -10.46 -5.45 -1.27
C PRO A 240 -10.77 -6.44 -2.41
N ASP A 241 -11.98 -6.97 -2.46
CA ASP A 241 -12.51 -7.87 -3.49
C ASP A 241 -13.25 -7.12 -4.61
N SER A 242 -12.87 -5.86 -4.88
CA SER A 242 -13.45 -5.04 -5.94
C SER A 242 -12.42 -4.18 -6.66
N SER A 243 -12.63 -3.91 -7.94
CA SER A 243 -11.83 -2.97 -8.74
C SER A 243 -11.83 -1.54 -8.15
N ASP A 244 -12.92 -1.16 -7.49
CA ASP A 244 -13.07 0.10 -6.77
C ASP A 244 -12.01 0.28 -5.67
N TYR A 245 -11.57 -0.81 -5.03
CA TYR A 245 -10.49 -0.79 -4.04
C TYR A 245 -9.20 -0.25 -4.63
N TRP A 246 -8.84 -0.75 -5.81
CA TRP A 246 -7.61 -0.39 -6.51
C TRP A 246 -7.66 1.06 -7.01
N VAL A 247 -8.81 1.50 -7.53
CA VAL A 247 -9.03 2.90 -7.91
C VAL A 247 -8.94 3.82 -6.68
N ALA A 248 -9.60 3.46 -5.58
CA ALA A 248 -9.58 4.23 -4.34
C ALA A 248 -8.17 4.31 -3.73
N MET A 249 -7.38 3.24 -3.81
CA MET A 249 -6.00 3.20 -3.31
C MET A 249 -5.08 4.18 -4.07
N ALA A 250 -5.24 4.30 -5.39
CA ALA A 250 -4.45 5.23 -6.20
C ALA A 250 -4.90 6.70 -6.07
N GLN A 251 -6.16 6.92 -5.67
CA GLN A 251 -6.82 8.23 -5.73
C GLN A 251 -6.07 9.36 -4.99
N PRO A 252 -5.59 9.20 -3.74
CA PRO A 252 -4.86 10.26 -3.05
C PRO A 252 -3.57 10.67 -3.77
N LEU A 253 -2.92 9.72 -4.45
CA LEU A 253 -1.67 9.97 -5.17
C LEU A 253 -1.92 10.68 -6.50
N LEU A 254 -2.98 10.31 -7.23
CA LEU A 254 -3.26 10.81 -8.57
C LEU A 254 -4.02 12.14 -8.59
N SER A 255 -4.88 12.39 -7.59
CA SER A 255 -5.64 13.65 -7.51
C SER A 255 -5.11 14.64 -6.47
N GLY A 256 -4.17 14.20 -5.64
CA GLY A 256 -3.82 14.92 -4.41
C GLY A 256 -4.89 14.73 -3.32
N PHE A 257 -4.61 15.27 -2.15
CA PHE A 257 -5.50 15.19 -0.98
C PHE A 257 -5.20 16.32 -0.01
N THR A 258 -6.02 16.51 1.02
CA THR A 258 -5.73 17.46 2.10
C THR A 258 -4.92 16.76 3.17
N ALA A 259 -3.70 17.22 3.45
CA ALA A 259 -2.84 16.78 4.55
C ALA A 259 -2.80 17.86 5.64
N ASN A 260 -3.29 17.56 6.84
CA ASN A 260 -3.41 18.51 7.95
C ASN A 260 -3.95 19.90 7.56
N GLY A 261 -5.06 19.93 6.81
CA GLY A 261 -5.67 21.18 6.33
C GLY A 261 -4.92 21.90 5.20
N LYS A 262 -3.82 21.34 4.68
CA LYS A 262 -3.08 21.85 3.52
C LYS A 262 -3.25 20.94 2.30
N PRO A 263 -3.40 21.48 1.08
CA PRO A 263 -3.46 20.63 -0.11
C PRO A 263 -2.08 20.00 -0.35
N PHE A 264 -2.03 18.66 -0.39
CA PHE A 264 -0.90 17.89 -0.89
C PHE A 264 -1.11 17.64 -2.40
N PRO A 265 -0.18 18.10 -3.27
CA PRO A 265 -0.39 18.02 -4.71
C PRO A 265 -0.26 16.57 -5.21
N ALA A 266 -1.00 16.29 -6.28
CA ALA A 266 -0.90 15.02 -7.01
C ALA A 266 0.54 14.72 -7.46
N PHE A 267 0.87 13.43 -7.50
CA PHE A 267 2.02 12.93 -8.26
C PHE A 267 1.67 12.86 -9.74
N ARG A 268 2.70 12.84 -10.60
CA ARG A 268 2.46 12.55 -12.00
C ARG A 268 1.97 11.10 -12.12
N PRO A 269 0.99 10.80 -13.01
CA PRO A 269 0.53 9.42 -13.16
C PRO A 269 1.65 8.45 -13.56
N ASP A 270 2.66 8.94 -14.29
CA ASP A 270 3.87 8.20 -14.66
C ASP A 270 4.84 7.91 -13.50
N GLN A 271 4.45 8.24 -12.26
CA GLN A 271 5.16 7.86 -11.05
C GLN A 271 4.36 6.90 -10.18
N VAL A 272 3.07 6.70 -10.44
CA VAL A 272 2.15 5.99 -9.54
C VAL A 272 1.82 4.62 -10.10
N CYS A 273 2.06 3.58 -9.30
CA CYS A 273 1.70 2.21 -9.61
C CYS A 273 0.77 1.62 -8.54
N LEU A 274 0.24 0.42 -8.74
CA LEU A 274 -0.49 -0.33 -7.71
C LEU A 274 0.18 -1.69 -7.46
N GLY A 275 0.36 -2.02 -6.18
CA GLY A 275 1.06 -3.23 -5.78
C GLY A 275 0.18 -4.29 -5.13
N MET A 276 0.26 -5.51 -5.65
CA MET A 276 -0.31 -6.71 -5.04
C MET A 276 0.76 -7.42 -4.21
N ARG A 277 0.71 -7.27 -2.89
CA ARG A 277 1.68 -7.85 -1.95
C ARG A 277 1.27 -9.18 -1.34
N GLU A 278 -0.02 -9.48 -1.31
CA GLU A 278 -0.52 -10.82 -1.01
C GLU A 278 -1.28 -11.27 -2.25
N TYR A 279 -0.75 -12.24 -2.99
CA TYR A 279 -1.43 -12.86 -4.13
C TYR A 279 -2.48 -13.85 -3.60
N ASP A 280 -3.76 -13.51 -3.69
CA ASP A 280 -4.87 -14.39 -3.30
C ASP A 280 -5.65 -14.91 -4.53
N GLY A 281 -4.90 -15.36 -5.54
CA GLY A 281 -5.44 -16.04 -6.72
C GLY A 281 -6.10 -15.14 -7.78
N ASP A 282 -6.71 -15.80 -8.76
CA ASP A 282 -7.19 -15.18 -10.02
C ASP A 282 -8.22 -14.07 -9.82
N ALA A 283 -9.08 -14.17 -8.80
CA ALA A 283 -10.13 -13.17 -8.56
C ALA A 283 -9.54 -11.81 -8.20
N GLN A 284 -8.56 -11.78 -7.28
CA GLN A 284 -7.92 -10.52 -6.89
C GLN A 284 -7.10 -9.93 -8.03
N LEU A 285 -6.47 -10.78 -8.85
CA LEU A 285 -5.79 -10.36 -10.08
C LEU A 285 -6.76 -9.69 -11.06
N ALA A 286 -7.94 -10.26 -11.27
CA ALA A 286 -8.97 -9.67 -12.13
C ALA A 286 -9.42 -8.29 -11.61
N GLU A 287 -9.67 -8.15 -10.31
CA GLU A 287 -10.05 -6.84 -9.73
C GLU A 287 -8.93 -5.80 -9.87
N LEU A 288 -7.67 -6.19 -9.70
CA LEU A 288 -6.53 -5.30 -9.96
C LEU A 288 -6.47 -4.89 -11.43
N GLN A 289 -6.63 -5.86 -12.33
CA GLN A 289 -6.60 -5.62 -13.77
C GLN A 289 -7.70 -4.63 -14.20
N ASP A 290 -8.92 -4.82 -13.70
CA ASP A 290 -10.05 -3.93 -13.97
C ASP A 290 -9.83 -2.55 -13.34
N GLY A 291 -9.30 -2.47 -12.11
CA GLY A 291 -8.97 -1.21 -11.46
C GLY A 291 -7.90 -0.40 -12.21
N VAL A 292 -6.79 -1.04 -12.61
CA VAL A 292 -5.74 -0.41 -13.43
C VAL A 292 -6.30 -0.03 -14.81
N GLY A 293 -7.13 -0.90 -15.40
CA GLY A 293 -7.81 -0.64 -16.66
C GLY A 293 -8.74 0.58 -16.58
N CYS A 294 -9.49 0.74 -15.50
CA CYS A 294 -10.33 1.90 -15.21
C CYS A 294 -9.49 3.17 -15.07
N LEU A 295 -8.40 3.14 -14.30
CA LEU A 295 -7.48 4.28 -14.16
C LEU A 295 -6.95 4.75 -15.51
N MET A 296 -6.63 3.82 -16.42
CA MET A 296 -6.12 4.09 -17.77
C MET A 296 -7.22 4.36 -18.82
N ALA A 297 -8.51 4.27 -18.46
CA ALA A 297 -9.68 4.34 -19.34
C ALA A 297 -9.82 3.23 -20.41
N ASN A 298 -9.26 2.05 -20.17
CA ASN A 298 -9.40 0.88 -21.06
C ASN A 298 -10.45 -0.12 -20.58
N HIS A 299 -10.83 -0.03 -19.31
CA HIS A 299 -11.89 -0.83 -18.71
C HIS A 299 -12.94 0.10 -18.08
N PRO A 300 -14.21 -0.31 -18.02
CA PRO A 300 -15.20 0.41 -17.24
C PRO A 300 -14.81 0.39 -15.75
N CYS A 301 -15.11 1.48 -15.06
CA CYS A 301 -14.97 1.55 -13.61
C CYS A 301 -16.20 0.94 -12.91
N GLY A 302 -16.03 0.54 -11.66
CA GLY A 302 -17.14 0.23 -10.75
C GLY A 302 -17.83 1.50 -10.25
N ASP A 303 -18.20 1.52 -8.97
CA ASP A 303 -18.86 2.68 -8.35
C ASP A 303 -17.86 3.82 -8.04
N VAL A 304 -16.57 3.52 -7.95
CA VAL A 304 -15.51 4.49 -7.68
C VAL A 304 -14.87 4.97 -8.98
N LEU A 305 -15.07 6.25 -9.28
CA LEU A 305 -14.51 6.89 -10.46
C LEU A 305 -13.21 7.65 -10.13
N PRO A 306 -12.19 7.60 -11.01
CA PRO A 306 -10.97 8.36 -10.82
C PRO A 306 -11.23 9.87 -10.88
N VAL A 307 -11.05 10.57 -9.76
CA VAL A 307 -11.16 12.04 -9.71
C VAL A 307 -10.01 12.64 -10.48
N GLY A 308 -10.30 13.53 -11.44
CA GLY A 308 -9.28 14.17 -12.29
C GLY A 308 -8.76 13.27 -13.43
N GLY A 309 -9.23 12.02 -13.49
CA GLY A 309 -8.87 11.06 -14.53
C GLY A 309 -9.80 11.10 -15.76
N PRO A 310 -9.53 10.25 -16.78
CA PRO A 310 -8.60 9.12 -16.74
C PRO A 310 -7.12 9.51 -16.78
N TYR A 311 -6.26 8.53 -16.49
CA TYR A 311 -4.81 8.64 -16.37
C TYR A 311 -4.09 7.72 -17.38
N PRO A 312 -4.06 8.06 -18.68
CA PRO A 312 -3.49 7.20 -19.70
C PRO A 312 -2.00 6.90 -19.50
N ASN A 313 -1.26 7.73 -18.76
CA ASN A 313 0.17 7.53 -18.44
C ASN A 313 0.40 6.98 -17.03
N PHE A 314 -0.61 6.34 -16.42
CA PHE A 314 -0.44 5.62 -15.17
C PHE A 314 0.72 4.62 -15.26
N LEU A 315 1.59 4.58 -14.24
CA LEU A 315 2.88 3.89 -14.36
C LEU A 315 2.71 2.39 -14.59
N GLY A 316 1.86 1.72 -13.83
CA GLY A 316 1.60 0.29 -14.02
C GLY A 316 1.29 -0.46 -12.72
N ALA A 317 1.67 -1.73 -12.68
CA ALA A 317 1.30 -2.64 -11.60
C ALA A 317 2.47 -3.50 -11.13
N ALA A 318 2.42 -3.88 -9.86
CA ALA A 318 3.47 -4.60 -9.18
C ALA A 318 2.95 -5.84 -8.46
N VAL A 319 3.78 -6.88 -8.37
CA VAL A 319 3.53 -8.09 -7.55
C VAL A 319 4.66 -8.35 -6.57
N TRP A 320 4.33 -8.71 -5.34
CA TRP A 320 5.26 -9.33 -4.39
C TRP A 320 4.72 -10.74 -4.09
N ALA A 321 5.22 -11.80 -4.72
CA ALA A 321 6.51 -11.89 -5.42
C ALA A 321 6.47 -12.47 -6.84
N ILE A 322 7.49 -12.11 -7.65
CA ILE A 322 7.82 -12.74 -8.94
C ILE A 322 7.96 -14.25 -8.76
N ASN A 323 8.56 -14.69 -7.66
CA ASN A 323 8.73 -16.11 -7.31
C ASN A 323 7.40 -16.90 -7.40
N ASP A 324 6.36 -16.35 -6.78
CA ASP A 324 5.05 -17.01 -6.70
C ASP A 324 4.31 -16.91 -8.04
N ASP A 325 4.43 -15.78 -8.74
CA ASP A 325 3.85 -15.62 -10.08
C ASP A 325 4.44 -16.64 -11.07
N GLU A 326 5.77 -16.75 -11.14
CA GLU A 326 6.41 -17.71 -12.06
C GLU A 326 6.09 -19.16 -11.68
N ALA A 327 6.00 -19.49 -10.38
CA ALA A 327 5.57 -20.81 -9.94
C ALA A 327 4.11 -21.13 -10.31
N ALA A 328 3.26 -20.11 -10.41
CA ALA A 328 1.89 -20.22 -10.89
C ALA A 328 1.79 -20.17 -12.44
N GLY A 329 2.91 -20.13 -13.16
CA GLY A 329 2.95 -20.10 -14.62
C GLY A 329 2.89 -18.69 -15.24
N GLY A 330 3.13 -17.65 -14.45
CA GLY A 330 3.22 -16.26 -14.91
C GLY A 330 1.86 -15.61 -15.19
N GLN A 331 0.83 -15.96 -14.42
CA GLN A 331 -0.54 -15.46 -14.60
C GLN A 331 -0.61 -13.93 -14.42
N PHE A 332 0.01 -13.39 -13.36
CA PHE A 332 0.05 -11.96 -13.09
C PHE A 332 0.78 -11.24 -14.21
N ARG A 333 2.02 -11.65 -14.54
CA ARG A 333 2.80 -10.96 -15.58
C ARG A 333 2.09 -10.99 -16.93
N SER A 334 1.46 -12.11 -17.29
CA SER A 334 0.78 -12.25 -18.58
C SER A 334 -0.46 -11.36 -18.67
N ALA A 335 -1.31 -11.37 -17.63
CA ALA A 335 -2.52 -10.56 -17.59
C ALA A 335 -2.20 -9.06 -17.58
N MET A 336 -1.31 -8.64 -16.69
CA MET A 336 -0.95 -7.23 -16.56
C MET A 336 -0.15 -6.73 -17.76
N ARG A 337 0.80 -7.50 -18.30
CA ARG A 337 1.51 -7.10 -19.54
C ARG A 337 0.54 -6.90 -20.71
N THR A 338 -0.47 -7.76 -20.84
CA THR A 338 -1.50 -7.63 -21.88
C THR A 338 -2.29 -6.33 -21.74
N LEU A 339 -2.71 -5.99 -20.51
CA LEU A 339 -3.40 -4.74 -20.21
C LEU A 339 -2.50 -3.52 -20.51
N LEU A 340 -1.29 -3.51 -19.96
CA LEU A 340 -0.36 -2.38 -20.02
C LEU A 340 0.15 -2.10 -21.44
N ASN A 341 0.22 -3.10 -22.32
CA ASN A 341 0.59 -2.93 -23.72
C ASN A 341 -0.55 -2.40 -24.61
N ASN A 342 -1.80 -2.42 -24.12
CA ASN A 342 -2.97 -2.01 -24.89
C ASN A 342 -3.74 -0.85 -24.23
N PRO A 343 -3.10 0.32 -24.01
CA PRO A 343 -3.67 1.43 -23.24
C PRO A 343 -4.81 2.19 -23.94
N THR A 344 -5.36 1.66 -25.05
CA THR A 344 -6.48 2.25 -25.81
C THR A 344 -7.48 1.21 -26.34
N ALA A 345 -7.46 -0.04 -25.85
CA ALA A 345 -8.44 -1.02 -26.28
C ALA A 345 -9.72 -0.87 -25.42
N PRO A 346 -10.88 -0.49 -25.98
CA PRO A 346 -12.13 -0.74 -25.30
C PRO A 346 -12.25 -2.26 -25.16
N SER A 347 -12.36 -2.74 -23.93
CA SER A 347 -12.66 -4.15 -23.65
C SER A 347 -13.85 -4.60 -24.52
N PRO A 348 -13.80 -5.77 -25.19
CA PRO A 348 -14.95 -6.28 -25.89
C PRO A 348 -16.02 -6.56 -24.83
N ALA A 349 -17.01 -5.67 -24.75
CA ALA A 349 -18.20 -5.89 -23.94
C ALA A 349 -18.72 -7.29 -24.28
N THR A 350 -18.81 -8.14 -23.27
CA THR A 350 -19.46 -9.45 -23.35
C THR A 350 -20.91 -9.21 -23.71
N GLY A 351 -21.19 -9.18 -25.01
CA GLY A 351 -22.51 -9.01 -25.57
C GLY A 351 -23.39 -10.16 -25.11
N THR A 352 -24.35 -9.85 -24.26
CA THR A 352 -25.56 -10.65 -24.12
C THR A 352 -26.18 -10.79 -25.52
N PRO A 353 -26.55 -12.00 -26.00
CA PRO A 353 -27.10 -12.13 -27.34
C PRO A 353 -28.47 -11.46 -27.38
N SER A 354 -28.55 -10.31 -28.05
CA SER A 354 -29.80 -9.75 -28.53
C SER A 354 -30.31 -10.67 -29.63
N SER A 355 -31.42 -11.35 -29.35
CA SER A 355 -32.19 -12.09 -30.35
C SER A 355 -32.72 -11.12 -31.40
N ASP A 356 -32.08 -11.11 -32.57
CA ASP A 356 -32.58 -10.44 -33.77
C ASP A 356 -33.85 -11.13 -34.28
N GLU A 357 -34.87 -10.31 -34.53
CA GLU A 357 -36.08 -10.66 -35.24
C GLU A 357 -35.76 -11.07 -36.68
N GLY A 358 -35.92 -12.37 -36.97
CA GLY A 358 -35.95 -12.92 -38.32
C GLY A 358 -37.39 -13.14 -38.77
N SER A 359 -37.88 -12.23 -39.62
CA SER A 359 -39.11 -12.35 -40.39
C SER A 359 -39.11 -13.57 -41.32
N THR A 360 -40.13 -14.43 -41.23
CA THR A 360 -40.66 -15.17 -42.38
C THR A 360 -42.18 -15.36 -42.27
N ASP A 361 -42.89 -14.84 -43.26
CA ASP A 361 -44.28 -15.15 -43.58
C ASP A 361 -44.46 -16.62 -44.01
N ARG A 362 -45.50 -17.31 -43.51
CA ARG A 362 -46.67 -17.78 -44.30
C ARG A 362 -47.54 -18.86 -43.59
N VAL A 363 -48.83 -18.51 -43.49
CA VAL A 363 -50.05 -19.28 -43.86
C VAL A 363 -50.66 -20.33 -42.89
N ALA A 364 -51.87 -19.95 -42.42
CA ALA A 364 -53.11 -20.71 -42.15
C ALA A 364 -53.04 -21.97 -41.23
N SER A 365 -53.84 -22.09 -40.16
CA SER A 365 -55.31 -22.16 -40.21
C SER A 365 -55.91 -22.21 -38.78
N SER A 366 -57.07 -21.56 -38.59
CA SER A 366 -57.96 -21.65 -37.40
C SER A 366 -58.91 -22.87 -37.50
N PRO A 367 -59.89 -23.08 -36.58
CA PRO A 367 -60.01 -22.76 -35.14
C PRO A 367 -60.38 -24.04 -34.32
N THR A 368 -60.57 -23.95 -32.99
CA THR A 368 -61.78 -24.41 -32.27
C THR A 368 -61.67 -24.12 -30.75
N SER A 369 -62.83 -23.73 -30.22
CA SER A 369 -63.33 -23.44 -28.86
C SER A 369 -62.81 -24.30 -27.69
N THR A 370 -62.93 -23.96 -26.40
CA THR A 370 -64.15 -23.59 -25.64
C THR A 370 -63.80 -23.11 -24.22
N ASP A 371 -64.54 -22.11 -23.74
CA ASP A 371 -65.11 -21.90 -22.39
C ASP A 371 -64.43 -22.43 -21.11
N ALA A 372 -64.26 -21.55 -20.10
CA ALA A 372 -65.28 -21.34 -19.06
C ALA A 372 -64.77 -20.47 -17.88
N SER A 373 -65.47 -19.34 -17.67
CA SER A 373 -66.01 -18.83 -16.39
C SER A 373 -65.25 -19.07 -15.07
N SER A 374 -64.88 -17.99 -14.37
CA SER A 374 -65.68 -17.58 -13.20
C SER A 374 -65.38 -16.14 -12.74
N SER A 375 -66.48 -15.41 -12.56
CA SER A 375 -66.62 -14.09 -11.98
C SER A 375 -66.43 -14.08 -10.45
N ARG A 376 -65.90 -12.97 -9.90
CA ARG A 376 -66.51 -12.33 -8.72
C ARG A 376 -66.14 -10.85 -8.60
N HIS A 377 -67.15 -10.00 -8.74
CA HIS A 377 -67.19 -8.59 -8.35
C HIS A 377 -67.20 -8.44 -6.81
N HIS A 378 -66.62 -7.36 -6.27
CA HIS A 378 -67.40 -6.20 -5.80
C HIS A 378 -66.53 -5.08 -5.17
N SER A 379 -66.71 -3.85 -5.71
CA SER A 379 -66.84 -2.51 -5.08
C SER A 379 -65.90 -2.12 -3.92
N GLY A 380 -65.37 -0.91 -3.79
CA GLY A 380 -65.75 0.40 -4.34
C GLY A 380 -65.25 1.43 -3.31
N ILE A 381 -64.42 2.37 -3.75
CA ILE A 381 -63.77 3.37 -2.89
C ILE A 381 -64.71 4.57 -2.74
N SER A 382 -65.02 4.98 -1.50
CA SER A 382 -65.61 6.28 -1.20
C SER A 382 -64.69 7.12 -0.34
N SER A 383 -64.39 8.32 -0.83
CA SER A 383 -63.62 9.39 -0.21
C SER A 383 -64.29 9.94 1.06
N GLY A 384 -63.52 10.15 2.12
CA GLY A 384 -63.92 11.01 3.23
C GLY A 384 -63.29 10.66 4.58
N ALA A 385 -62.08 11.17 4.85
CA ALA A 385 -61.60 11.60 6.18
C ALA A 385 -60.09 11.91 6.14
N ILE A 386 -59.71 13.07 5.63
CA ILE A 386 -58.36 13.65 5.81
C ILE A 386 -58.53 14.87 6.71
N ALA A 387 -58.11 14.75 7.98
CA ALA A 387 -57.59 15.81 8.86
C ALA A 387 -57.78 15.41 10.34
N ALA A 388 -56.84 14.64 10.91
CA ALA A 388 -56.61 14.57 12.37
C ALA A 388 -55.40 13.70 12.80
N ILE A 389 -54.79 12.89 11.91
CA ILE A 389 -53.73 11.93 12.29
C ILE A 389 -52.31 12.45 11.96
N SER A 390 -52.19 13.57 11.24
CA SER A 390 -50.93 14.01 10.64
C SER A 390 -49.94 14.69 11.61
N ILE A 391 -50.40 15.17 12.78
CA ILE A 391 -49.54 15.93 13.71
C ILE A 391 -48.77 15.01 14.66
N SER A 392 -49.33 13.86 15.03
CA SER A 392 -48.68 12.91 15.95
C SER A 392 -47.57 12.10 15.28
N MET A 393 -47.70 11.76 14.00
CA MET A 393 -46.66 11.04 13.24
C MET A 393 -45.39 11.88 13.05
N LEU A 394 -45.53 13.19 12.79
CA LEU A 394 -44.36 14.06 12.57
C LEU A 394 -43.53 14.24 13.85
N ALA A 395 -44.18 14.40 15.00
CA ALA A 395 -43.51 14.52 16.29
C ALA A 395 -42.77 13.23 16.69
N ILE A 396 -43.35 12.06 16.39
CA ILE A 396 -42.71 10.76 16.63
C ILE A 396 -41.50 10.57 15.72
N LEU A 397 -41.60 10.92 14.44
CA LEU A 397 -40.49 10.80 13.48
C LEU A 397 -39.32 11.74 13.83
N VAL A 398 -39.60 12.97 14.27
CA VAL A 398 -38.57 13.91 14.74
C VAL A 398 -37.89 13.40 16.01
N SER A 399 -38.66 12.81 16.93
CA SER A 399 -38.12 12.23 18.17
C SER A 399 -37.22 11.02 17.89
N ILE A 400 -37.62 10.13 16.98
CA ILE A 400 -36.82 8.99 16.53
C ILE A 400 -35.55 9.47 15.82
N GLY A 401 -35.65 10.48 14.95
CA GLY A 401 -34.50 11.09 14.28
C GLY A 401 -33.48 11.68 15.26
N LEU A 402 -33.95 12.39 16.30
CA LEU A 402 -33.09 12.93 17.36
C LEU A 402 -32.40 11.82 18.17
N ILE A 403 -33.12 10.75 18.50
CA ILE A 403 -32.55 9.58 19.21
C ILE A 403 -31.49 8.91 18.35
N ILE A 404 -31.72 8.73 17.06
CA ILE A 404 -30.74 8.16 16.10
C ILE A 404 -29.51 9.07 15.98
N VAL A 405 -29.68 10.39 15.91
CA VAL A 405 -28.55 11.35 15.85
C VAL A 405 -27.74 11.34 17.15
N VAL A 406 -28.39 11.25 18.31
CA VAL A 406 -27.69 11.18 19.60
C VAL A 406 -26.97 9.84 19.75
N PHE A 407 -27.61 8.71 19.41
CA PHE A 407 -26.97 7.40 19.46
C PHE A 407 -25.84 7.25 18.44
N SER A 408 -25.99 7.77 17.22
CA SER A 408 -24.91 7.77 16.21
C SER A 408 -23.74 8.66 16.63
N ARG A 409 -23.98 9.83 17.24
CA ARG A 409 -22.91 10.68 17.79
C ARG A 409 -22.20 10.03 18.98
N ARG A 410 -22.93 9.33 19.85
CA ARG A 410 -22.37 8.61 21.01
C ARG A 410 -21.59 7.38 20.56
N ARG A 411 -22.07 6.65 19.54
CA ARG A 411 -21.40 5.52 18.89
C ARG A 411 -20.16 5.95 18.11
N ARG A 412 -20.17 7.12 17.45
CA ARG A 412 -18.98 7.71 16.83
C ARG A 412 -17.90 8.01 17.86
N ARG A 413 -18.24 8.67 18.98
CA ARG A 413 -17.28 8.98 20.06
C ARG A 413 -16.70 7.73 20.73
N SER A 414 -17.53 6.71 21.00
CA SER A 414 -17.05 5.44 21.54
C SER A 414 -16.20 4.67 20.54
N ASN A 415 -16.55 4.71 19.25
CA ASN A 415 -15.77 4.02 18.23
C ASN A 415 -14.41 4.68 18.02
N THR A 416 -14.27 6.01 17.99
CA THR A 416 -12.93 6.66 17.90
C THR A 416 -12.04 6.34 19.09
N ALA A 417 -12.58 6.33 20.32
CA ALA A 417 -11.78 6.01 21.51
C ALA A 417 -11.42 4.52 21.59
N VAL A 418 -12.32 3.64 21.15
CA VAL A 418 -12.08 2.18 21.11
C VAL A 418 -11.18 1.80 19.93
N LEU A 419 -11.23 2.50 18.79
CA LEU A 419 -10.32 2.31 17.66
C LEU A 419 -8.91 2.79 18.02
N ALA A 420 -8.77 3.96 18.62
CA ALA A 420 -7.47 4.46 19.09
C ALA A 420 -6.84 3.55 20.16
N ALA A 421 -7.66 3.00 21.08
CA ALA A 421 -7.20 2.04 22.08
C ALA A 421 -6.88 0.65 21.50
N ARG A 422 -7.62 0.20 20.47
CA ARG A 422 -7.35 -1.07 19.77
C ARG A 422 -6.11 -0.98 18.87
N LEU A 423 -5.93 0.12 18.14
CA LEU A 423 -4.74 0.39 17.32
C LEU A 423 -3.49 0.54 18.21
N GLY A 424 -3.61 1.22 19.35
CA GLY A 424 -2.52 1.33 20.33
C GLY A 424 -2.14 -0.01 20.98
N MET A 425 -3.10 -0.92 21.22
CA MET A 425 -2.81 -2.26 21.73
C MET A 425 -2.32 -3.24 20.65
N GLN A 426 -2.75 -3.09 19.39
CA GLN A 426 -2.25 -3.89 18.27
C GLN A 426 -0.80 -3.54 17.89
N GLN A 427 -0.39 -2.28 18.05
CA GLN A 427 1.02 -1.87 17.97
C GLN A 427 1.90 -2.51 19.06
N TYR A 428 1.34 -3.01 20.17
CA TYR A 428 2.14 -3.74 21.16
C TYR A 428 2.31 -5.22 20.81
N GLN A 429 1.29 -5.85 20.21
CA GLN A 429 1.30 -7.28 19.89
C GLN A 429 1.95 -7.62 18.54
N GLN A 430 2.01 -6.69 17.59
CA GLN A 430 2.68 -6.91 16.30
C GLN A 430 4.22 -6.79 16.38
N PHE A 431 4.76 -6.18 17.44
CA PHE A 431 6.20 -5.87 17.55
C PHE A 431 6.98 -6.86 18.41
N TRP A 432 6.30 -7.71 19.18
CA TRP A 432 6.90 -8.79 19.97
C TRP A 432 6.24 -10.10 19.58
N GLY A 433 6.99 -10.98 18.91
CA GLY A 433 6.49 -12.25 18.41
C GLY A 433 5.74 -13.07 19.47
N ALA A 434 4.63 -13.69 19.06
CA ALA A 434 3.87 -14.60 19.90
C ALA A 434 4.76 -15.78 20.34
N GLY A 435 5.21 -15.76 21.59
CA GLY A 435 5.65 -16.97 22.27
C GLY A 435 4.50 -17.98 22.37
N PRO A 436 4.78 -19.29 22.43
CA PRO A 436 3.74 -20.31 22.44
C PRO A 436 2.79 -20.13 23.64
N PRO A 437 1.52 -20.55 23.50
CA PRO A 437 0.49 -20.29 24.51
C PRO A 437 0.88 -20.94 25.84
N ALA A 438 1.05 -20.12 26.87
CA ALA A 438 1.20 -20.59 28.24
C ALA A 438 -0.09 -21.31 28.65
N THR A 439 -0.02 -22.63 28.78
CA THR A 439 -1.04 -23.43 29.45
C THR A 439 -1.07 -23.01 30.92
N HIS A 440 -2.03 -22.15 31.30
CA HIS A 440 -2.36 -21.93 32.70
C HIS A 440 -3.10 -23.15 33.24
N GLY A 441 -2.33 -24.06 33.83
CA GLY A 441 -2.81 -25.17 34.63
C GLY A 441 -1.76 -25.54 35.66
N SER A 442 -2.06 -25.28 36.94
CA SER A 442 -1.35 -25.77 38.14
C SER A 442 0.15 -25.47 38.28
N ALA A 443 0.50 -24.25 38.72
CA ALA A 443 1.72 -24.00 39.51
C ALA A 443 1.69 -22.60 40.16
N PHE A 444 0.63 -22.25 40.89
CA PHE A 444 0.62 -21.06 41.77
C PHE A 444 -0.18 -21.36 43.05
N ARG A 445 0.29 -22.38 43.77
CA ARG A 445 0.08 -22.60 45.20
C ARG A 445 1.21 -23.50 45.68
N GLU A 446 2.39 -22.92 45.86
CA GLU A 446 3.50 -23.38 46.73
C GLU A 446 4.78 -22.59 46.41
N ALA A 447 4.79 -21.30 46.73
CA ALA A 447 6.03 -20.53 46.87
C ALA A 447 5.80 -19.26 47.71
N GLU A 448 4.95 -19.34 48.73
CA GLU A 448 4.87 -18.32 49.78
C GLU A 448 5.46 -18.93 51.05
N GLN A 449 6.78 -19.11 51.08
CA GLN A 449 7.60 -19.35 52.29
C GLN A 449 9.06 -19.65 51.92
N ARG A 450 9.82 -18.65 51.46
CA ARG A 450 11.28 -18.58 51.72
C ARG A 450 11.70 -17.11 51.82
N GLN A 451 12.05 -16.69 53.03
CA GLN A 451 12.74 -15.44 53.31
C GLN A 451 14.09 -15.43 52.58
N LEU A 452 14.40 -14.34 51.86
CA LEU A 452 15.75 -14.03 51.38
C LEU A 452 16.39 -12.96 52.30
N PRO A 453 17.71 -13.04 52.55
CA PRO A 453 18.38 -12.19 53.52
C PRO A 453 18.58 -10.75 53.02
N VAL A 454 18.44 -9.80 53.95
CA VAL A 454 18.72 -8.38 53.78
C VAL A 454 20.24 -8.19 53.64
N LEU A 455 20.69 -7.62 52.53
CA LEU A 455 22.05 -7.10 52.35
C LEU A 455 22.08 -5.65 52.86
N GLU A 456 22.70 -5.43 54.01
CA GLU A 456 22.99 -4.08 54.53
C GLU A 456 24.14 -3.45 53.74
N LEU A 457 23.91 -2.25 53.21
CA LEU A 457 24.94 -1.39 52.62
C LEU A 457 25.58 -0.50 53.71
N PRO A 458 26.92 -0.31 53.71
CA PRO A 458 27.57 0.57 54.68
C PRO A 458 27.35 2.06 54.36
N PRO A 459 27.38 2.95 55.38
CA PRO A 459 27.10 4.38 55.21
C PRO A 459 28.29 5.15 54.60
N PRO A 460 28.04 6.32 53.98
CA PRO A 460 29.06 7.08 53.25
C PRO A 460 30.00 7.85 54.20
N THR A 461 31.30 7.73 53.95
CA THR A 461 32.35 8.55 54.58
C THR A 461 32.46 9.92 53.91
N TYR A 462 32.16 10.98 54.66
CA TYR A 462 32.46 12.36 54.29
C TYR A 462 33.91 12.70 54.66
N HIS A 463 34.76 12.96 53.68
CA HIS A 463 36.01 13.66 53.91
C HIS A 463 35.78 15.18 53.77
N ARG A 464 36.05 15.92 54.85
CA ARG A 464 36.25 17.37 54.84
C ARG A 464 37.65 17.64 55.41
N THR A 465 38.38 18.49 54.71
CA THR A 465 39.79 18.89 54.82
C THR A 465 40.23 19.41 56.19
N ALA A 466 41.50 19.17 56.51
CA ALA A 466 42.42 20.16 57.08
C ALA A 466 43.75 20.07 56.31
#